data_AF-A0A0F8VYQ0-F1
#
_entry.id   AF-A0A0F8VYQ0-F1
#
_cell.length_a   1.000
_cell.length_b   1.000
_cell.length_c   1.000
_cell.angle_alpha   90.00
_cell.angle_beta   90.00
_cell.angle_gamma   90.00
#
_symmetry.space_group_name_H-M   'P 1'
#
loop_
_entity.id
_entity.type
_entity.pdbx_description
1 polymer ?
#
loop_
_entity_poly.entity_id
_entity_poly.type
_entity_poly.pdbx_seq_one_letter_code
_entity_poly.pdbx_strand_id
1 'polypeptide(L)'
;MVSMRSAQKMRDLSISLHALKRTIKFVCIILTGFFSFFSVTAAQDTKTASIKQMLEKSGARQQINEITQVVQALIPSQMSAYGAGDSSELSEFIINNLSNYYSGDEILGRIENHFLKNYNKKHINKIMKWYDTDPGKKIVEMEVKASTPEGAAAIISYSYQLQLNPPEEKRMELVNELILILELDK
;
A
#
# COMPACT_ATOMS: atom_id res chain seq x y z
N MET A 1 -3.26 -69.23 44.37
CA MET A 1 -3.81 -68.73 43.09
C MET A 1 -4.11 -67.22 43.03
N VAL A 2 -4.30 -66.52 44.17
CA VAL A 2 -4.63 -65.07 44.19
C VAL A 2 -3.45 -64.16 43.76
N SER A 3 -2.20 -64.58 44.03
CA SER A 3 -0.99 -63.79 43.74
C SER A 3 -0.80 -63.49 42.23
N MET A 4 -1.04 -64.46 41.34
CA MET A 4 -0.84 -64.27 39.89
C MET A 4 -1.83 -63.28 39.25
N ARG A 5 -3.09 -63.23 39.71
CA ARG A 5 -4.07 -62.27 39.18
C ARG A 5 -3.73 -60.83 39.52
N SER A 6 -3.11 -60.58 40.68
CA SER A 6 -2.69 -59.24 41.08
C SER A 6 -1.53 -58.70 40.23
N ALA A 7 -0.57 -59.56 39.89
CA ALA A 7 0.59 -59.21 39.07
C ALA A 7 0.19 -58.92 37.61
N GLN A 8 -0.77 -59.67 37.06
CA GLN A 8 -1.30 -59.44 35.70
C GLN A 8 -1.97 -58.06 35.61
N LYS A 9 -2.84 -57.73 36.57
CA LYS A 9 -3.57 -56.45 36.60
C LYS A 9 -2.64 -55.23 36.72
N MET A 10 -1.53 -55.37 37.44
CA MET A 10 -0.49 -54.31 37.55
C MET A 10 0.28 -54.12 36.24
N ARG A 11 0.55 -55.18 35.47
CA ARG A 11 1.17 -55.07 34.14
C ARG A 11 0.24 -54.43 33.12
N ASP A 12 -1.04 -54.79 33.13
CA ASP A 12 -2.02 -54.20 32.22
C ASP A 12 -2.23 -52.70 32.51
N LEU A 13 -2.25 -52.31 33.80
CA LEU A 13 -2.27 -50.91 34.20
C LEU A 13 -1.02 -50.16 33.73
N SER A 14 0.18 -50.75 33.84
CA SER A 14 1.42 -50.07 33.46
C SER A 14 1.52 -49.86 31.94
N ILE A 15 1.06 -50.82 31.14
CA ILE A 15 0.98 -50.74 29.67
C ILE A 15 -0.04 -49.67 29.25
N SER A 16 -1.23 -49.66 29.86
CA SER A 16 -2.26 -48.64 29.64
C SER A 16 -1.75 -47.23 29.96
N LEU A 17 -1.00 -47.07 31.06
CA LEU A 17 -0.41 -45.78 31.45
C LEU A 17 0.66 -45.29 30.46
N HIS A 18 1.47 -46.21 29.91
CA HIS A 18 2.46 -45.86 28.88
C HIS A 18 1.80 -45.48 27.56
N ALA A 19 0.75 -46.21 27.14
CA ALA A 19 -0.02 -45.89 25.95
C ALA A 19 -0.67 -44.50 26.06
N LEU A 20 -1.30 -44.20 27.21
CA LEU A 20 -1.93 -42.90 27.50
C LEU A 20 -0.92 -41.74 27.49
N LYS A 21 0.25 -41.94 28.11
CA LYS A 21 1.33 -40.93 28.08
C LYS A 21 1.84 -40.68 26.66
N ARG A 22 1.87 -41.71 25.80
CA ARG A 22 2.29 -41.59 24.40
C ARG A 22 1.27 -40.83 23.56
N THR A 23 -0.03 -41.12 23.71
CA THR A 23 -1.09 -40.37 23.03
C THR A 23 -1.14 -38.91 23.47
N ILE A 24 -1.00 -38.62 24.76
CA ILE A 24 -0.95 -37.23 25.26
C ILE A 24 0.23 -36.47 24.65
N LYS A 25 1.44 -37.08 24.61
CA LYS A 25 2.60 -36.45 23.96
C LYS A 25 2.37 -36.18 22.48
N PHE A 26 1.80 -37.12 21.74
CA PHE A 26 1.48 -36.93 20.32
C PHE A 26 0.47 -35.81 20.10
N VAL A 27 -0.60 -35.76 20.90
CA VAL A 27 -1.61 -34.70 20.82
C VAL A 27 -1.01 -33.33 21.14
N CYS A 28 -0.14 -33.23 22.15
CA CYS A 28 0.55 -31.97 22.47
C CYS A 28 1.47 -31.50 21.33
N ILE A 29 2.18 -32.40 20.65
CA ILE A 29 3.06 -32.06 19.51
C ILE A 29 2.22 -31.56 18.31
N ILE A 30 1.08 -32.20 18.04
CA ILE A 30 0.18 -31.76 16.97
C ILE A 30 -0.42 -30.39 17.32
N LEU A 31 -0.84 -30.18 18.57
CA LEU A 31 -1.39 -28.90 19.03
C LEU A 31 -0.38 -27.75 18.97
N THR A 32 0.88 -27.96 19.37
CA THR A 32 1.92 -26.93 19.28
C THR A 32 2.35 -26.64 17.84
N GLY A 33 2.40 -27.67 16.99
CA GLY A 33 2.61 -27.50 15.55
C GLY A 33 1.50 -26.70 14.88
N PHE A 34 0.24 -26.99 15.22
CA PHE A 34 -0.92 -26.29 14.67
C PHE A 34 -0.95 -24.82 15.12
N PHE A 35 -0.71 -24.52 16.40
CA PHE A 35 -0.68 -23.14 16.92
C PHE A 35 0.40 -22.26 16.28
N SER A 36 1.54 -22.85 15.92
CA SER A 36 2.65 -22.12 15.30
C SER A 36 2.33 -21.68 13.86
N PHE A 37 1.52 -22.47 13.14
CA PHE A 37 1.16 -22.16 11.75
C PHE A 37 0.12 -21.03 11.65
N PHE A 38 -0.84 -20.96 12.56
CA PHE A 38 -1.87 -19.89 12.59
C PHE A 38 -1.29 -18.52 12.96
N SER A 39 -0.18 -18.48 13.69
CA SER A 39 0.40 -17.20 14.13
C SER A 39 1.09 -16.44 12.99
N VAL A 40 1.57 -17.13 11.95
CA VAL A 40 2.31 -16.52 10.84
C VAL A 40 1.36 -15.86 9.83
N THR A 41 0.23 -16.48 9.52
CA THR A 41 -0.77 -15.94 8.58
C THR A 41 -1.44 -14.68 9.15
N ALA A 42 -1.86 -14.70 10.41
CA ALA A 42 -2.45 -13.54 11.08
C ALA A 42 -1.50 -12.33 11.12
N ALA A 43 -0.20 -12.54 11.31
CA ALA A 43 0.78 -11.46 11.33
C ALA A 43 0.97 -10.82 9.94
N GLN A 44 0.90 -11.58 8.86
CA GLN A 44 1.00 -11.05 7.50
C GLN A 44 -0.23 -10.22 7.12
N ASP A 45 -1.42 -10.70 7.46
CA ASP A 45 -2.68 -10.00 7.17
C ASP A 45 -2.73 -8.62 7.84
N THR A 46 -2.22 -8.50 9.07
CA THR A 46 -2.15 -7.20 9.77
C THR A 46 -1.20 -6.19 9.10
N LYS A 47 -0.08 -6.65 8.53
CA LYS A 47 0.85 -5.76 7.81
C LYS A 47 0.22 -5.23 6.53
N THR A 48 -0.37 -6.11 5.73
CA THR A 48 -1.05 -5.76 4.49
C THR A 48 -2.19 -4.79 4.76
N ALA A 49 -3.00 -5.05 5.78
CA ALA A 49 -4.08 -4.14 6.18
C ALA A 49 -3.55 -2.75 6.58
N SER A 50 -2.46 -2.68 7.35
CA SER A 50 -1.87 -1.41 7.78
C SER A 50 -1.32 -0.59 6.59
N ILE A 51 -0.71 -1.25 5.61
CA ILE A 51 -0.21 -0.58 4.39
C ILE A 51 -1.38 -0.06 3.56
N LYS A 52 -2.41 -0.89 3.33
CA LYS A 52 -3.61 -0.47 2.61
C LYS A 52 -4.27 0.75 3.28
N GLN A 53 -4.40 0.71 4.60
CA GLN A 53 -4.94 1.84 5.36
C GLN A 53 -4.07 3.10 5.24
N MET A 54 -2.74 2.96 5.25
CA MET A 54 -1.83 4.08 5.07
C MET A 54 -1.98 4.70 3.66
N LEU A 55 -2.03 3.88 2.61
CA LEU A 55 -2.21 4.34 1.23
C LEU A 55 -3.56 5.02 1.01
N GLU A 56 -4.59 4.56 1.72
CA GLU A 56 -5.89 5.21 1.74
C GLU A 56 -5.82 6.58 2.41
N LYS A 57 -5.23 6.64 3.60
CA LYS A 57 -5.10 7.89 4.38
C LYS A 57 -4.23 8.94 3.70
N SER A 58 -3.24 8.53 2.91
CA SER A 58 -2.41 9.45 2.14
C SER A 58 -3.09 9.97 0.88
N GLY A 59 -4.27 9.45 0.51
CA GLY A 59 -4.92 9.74 -0.77
C GLY A 59 -4.23 9.10 -1.97
N ALA A 60 -3.17 8.30 -1.78
CA ALA A 60 -2.39 7.75 -2.89
C ALA A 60 -3.22 6.83 -3.78
N ARG A 61 -4.14 6.05 -3.19
CA ARG A 61 -5.06 5.20 -3.95
C ARG A 61 -5.93 6.02 -4.91
N GLN A 62 -6.50 7.12 -4.43
CA GLN A 62 -7.32 8.00 -5.27
C GLN A 62 -6.48 8.66 -6.36
N GLN A 63 -5.34 9.24 -6.01
CA GLN A 63 -4.47 9.93 -6.97
C GLN A 63 -3.99 9.00 -8.09
N ILE A 64 -3.58 7.76 -7.75
CA ILE A 64 -3.15 6.78 -8.76
C ILE A 64 -4.31 6.43 -9.70
N ASN A 65 -5.50 6.19 -9.16
CA ASN A 65 -6.66 5.90 -9.99
C ASN A 65 -7.00 7.06 -10.94
N GLU A 66 -6.98 8.31 -10.46
CA GLU A 66 -7.23 9.49 -11.29
C GLU A 66 -6.15 9.67 -12.37
N ILE A 67 -4.87 9.54 -12.03
CA ILE A 67 -3.76 9.63 -12.99
C ILE A 67 -3.89 8.56 -14.07
N THR A 68 -4.21 7.32 -13.70
CA THR A 68 -4.36 6.23 -14.69
C THR A 68 -5.54 6.47 -15.62
N GLN A 69 -6.65 7.03 -15.14
CA GLN A 69 -7.78 7.42 -15.99
C GLN A 69 -7.40 8.51 -16.99
N VAL A 70 -6.65 9.54 -16.55
CA VAL A 70 -6.16 10.59 -17.43
C VAL A 70 -5.23 10.01 -18.50
N VAL A 71 -4.28 9.16 -18.11
CA VAL A 71 -3.38 8.50 -19.06
C VAL A 71 -4.17 7.67 -20.08
N GLN A 72 -5.13 6.86 -19.62
CA GLN A 72 -5.97 6.04 -20.50
C GLN A 72 -6.81 6.90 -21.46
N ALA A 73 -7.36 8.02 -21.00
CA ALA A 73 -8.11 8.94 -21.85
C ALA A 73 -7.24 9.64 -22.91
N LEU A 74 -5.94 9.85 -22.61
CA LEU A 74 -5.02 10.48 -23.55
C LEU A 74 -4.55 9.52 -24.65
N ILE A 75 -4.51 8.20 -24.40
CA ILE A 75 -3.99 7.22 -25.37
C ILE A 75 -4.66 7.35 -26.75
N PRO A 76 -6.00 7.31 -26.91
CA PRO A 76 -6.62 7.42 -28.23
C PRO A 76 -6.26 8.72 -28.95
N SER A 77 -6.31 9.85 -28.23
CA SER A 77 -6.01 11.17 -28.80
C SER A 77 -4.56 11.29 -29.31
N GLN A 78 -3.61 10.68 -28.60
CA GLN A 78 -2.21 10.65 -29.03
C GLN A 78 -2.01 9.70 -30.21
N MET A 79 -2.65 8.53 -30.21
CA MET A 79 -2.57 7.57 -31.31
C MET A 79 -3.04 8.17 -32.64
N SER A 80 -4.17 8.89 -32.64
CA SER A 80 -4.65 9.60 -33.84
C SER A 80 -3.65 10.66 -34.31
N ALA A 81 -2.99 11.37 -33.40
CA ALA A 81 -1.99 12.39 -33.74
C ALA A 81 -0.73 11.79 -34.40
N TYR A 82 -0.35 10.55 -34.06
CA TYR A 82 0.78 9.84 -34.65
C TYR A 82 0.44 9.10 -35.95
N GLY A 83 -0.78 9.27 -36.49
CA GLY A 83 -1.20 8.61 -37.73
C GLY A 83 -1.47 7.11 -37.58
N ALA A 84 -1.47 6.59 -36.35
CA ALA A 84 -2.01 5.28 -36.04
C ALA A 84 -3.54 5.44 -35.96
N GLY A 85 -4.23 5.17 -37.07
CA GLY A 85 -5.70 5.19 -37.07
C GLY A 85 -6.30 4.23 -36.02
N ASP A 86 -7.57 4.48 -35.66
CA ASP A 86 -8.33 3.78 -34.61
C ASP A 86 -8.36 2.25 -34.73
N SER A 87 -7.98 1.67 -35.89
CA SER A 87 -8.05 0.23 -36.17
C SER A 87 -6.72 -0.41 -36.58
N SER A 88 -5.57 0.20 -36.28
CA SER A 88 -4.29 -0.48 -36.52
C SER A 88 -4.03 -1.55 -35.44
N GLU A 89 -3.48 -2.69 -35.83
CA GLU A 89 -3.01 -3.74 -34.91
C GLU A 89 -2.05 -3.17 -33.84
N LEU A 90 -1.29 -2.12 -34.21
CA LEU A 90 -0.46 -1.34 -33.30
C LEU A 90 -1.28 -0.56 -32.26
N SER A 91 -2.43 0.01 -32.64
CA SER A 91 -3.35 0.69 -31.71
C SER A 91 -3.91 -0.27 -30.68
N GLU A 92 -4.39 -1.43 -31.11
CA GLU A 92 -4.86 -2.46 -30.19
C GLU A 92 -3.74 -2.98 -29.29
N PHE A 93 -2.55 -3.22 -29.83
CA PHE A 93 -1.39 -3.63 -29.04
C PHE A 93 -1.03 -2.58 -27.98
N ILE A 94 -0.98 -1.29 -28.35
CA ILE A 94 -0.64 -0.20 -27.43
C ILE A 94 -1.71 -0.03 -26.37
N ILE A 95 -3.00 0.01 -26.75
CA ILE A 95 -4.12 0.14 -25.82
C ILE A 95 -4.12 -1.04 -24.84
N ASN A 96 -3.99 -2.28 -25.32
CA ASN A 96 -4.03 -3.46 -24.47
C ASN A 96 -2.82 -3.53 -23.53
N ASN A 97 -1.61 -3.26 -24.02
CA ASN A 97 -0.42 -3.32 -23.17
C ASN A 97 -0.37 -2.15 -22.18
N LEU A 98 -0.55 -0.90 -22.64
CA LEU A 98 -0.51 0.26 -21.74
C LEU A 98 -1.64 0.19 -20.72
N SER A 99 -2.87 -0.13 -21.11
CA SER A 99 -3.99 -0.17 -20.15
C SER A 99 -3.78 -1.23 -19.08
N ASN A 100 -3.19 -2.37 -19.43
CA ASN A 100 -2.89 -3.43 -18.46
C ASN A 100 -1.74 -3.04 -17.52
N TYR A 101 -0.61 -2.58 -18.06
CA TYR A 101 0.57 -2.22 -17.24
C TYR A 101 0.38 -0.94 -16.43
N TYR A 102 -0.46 -0.01 -16.90
CA TYR A 102 -0.82 1.24 -16.22
C TYR A 102 -2.21 1.17 -15.59
N SER A 103 -2.72 -0.01 -15.28
CA SER A 103 -3.91 -0.11 -14.44
C SER A 103 -3.59 0.35 -13.02
N GLY A 104 -4.54 1.06 -12.39
CA GLY A 104 -4.38 1.53 -11.01
C GLY A 104 -4.07 0.39 -10.05
N ASP A 105 -4.70 -0.78 -10.24
CA ASP A 105 -4.49 -1.96 -9.41
C ASP A 105 -3.07 -2.55 -9.55
N GLU A 106 -2.50 -2.62 -10.76
CA GLU A 106 -1.12 -3.08 -10.96
C GLU A 106 -0.11 -2.15 -10.28
N ILE A 107 -0.30 -0.83 -10.44
CA ILE A 107 0.57 0.18 -9.83
C ILE A 107 0.46 0.11 -8.30
N LEU A 108 -0.77 0.08 -7.77
CA LEU A 108 -1.01 -0.04 -6.33
C LEU A 108 -0.46 -1.34 -5.77
N GLY A 109 -0.63 -2.46 -6.47
CA GLY A 109 -0.07 -3.75 -6.08
C GLY A 109 1.46 -3.71 -5.99
N ARG A 110 2.14 -3.03 -6.92
CA ARG A 110 3.60 -2.82 -6.87
C ARG A 110 4.02 -1.96 -5.68
N ILE A 111 3.29 -0.88 -5.41
CA ILE A 111 3.54 0.00 -4.25
C ILE A 111 3.32 -0.76 -2.94
N GLU A 112 2.21 -1.48 -2.80
CA GLU A 112 1.91 -2.32 -1.64
C GLU A 112 3.01 -3.35 -1.40
N ASN A 113 3.44 -4.05 -2.44
CA ASN A 113 4.54 -5.02 -2.36
C ASN A 113 5.87 -4.37 -1.95
N HIS A 114 6.16 -3.16 -2.41
CA HIS A 114 7.34 -2.41 -1.99
C HIS A 114 7.30 -2.08 -0.49
N PHE A 115 6.15 -1.59 0.01
CA PHE A 115 5.97 -1.32 1.44
C PHE A 115 5.98 -2.59 2.29
N LEU A 116 5.47 -3.71 1.79
CA LEU A 116 5.50 -5.00 2.49
C LEU A 116 6.93 -5.49 2.69
N LYS A 117 7.78 -5.40 1.65
CA LYS A 117 9.19 -5.79 1.72
C LYS A 117 9.99 -4.92 2.68
N ASN A 118 9.63 -3.64 2.80
CA ASN A 118 10.32 -2.65 3.63
C ASN A 118 9.53 -2.28 4.89
N TYR A 119 8.64 -3.18 5.35
CA TYR A 119 7.67 -2.84 6.38
C TYR A 119 8.32 -2.52 7.73
N ASN A 120 8.06 -1.31 8.23
CA ASN A 120 8.41 -0.90 9.58
C ASN A 120 7.17 -0.42 10.34
N LYS A 121 6.68 -1.25 11.27
CA LYS A 121 5.46 -0.97 12.05
C LYS A 121 5.49 0.38 12.76
N LYS A 122 6.63 0.76 13.35
CA LYS A 122 6.76 2.04 14.08
C LYS A 122 6.65 3.21 13.12
N HIS A 123 7.26 3.11 11.94
CA HIS A 123 7.23 4.14 10.92
C HIS A 123 5.80 4.30 10.35
N ILE A 124 5.17 3.20 9.92
CA ILE A 124 3.81 3.20 9.37
C ILE A 124 2.83 3.80 10.38
N ASN A 125 2.89 3.40 11.66
CA ASN A 125 2.05 3.97 12.71
C ASN A 125 2.31 5.46 12.93
N LYS A 126 3.55 5.94 12.82
CA LYS A 126 3.89 7.36 12.94
C LYS A 126 3.28 8.16 11.79
N ILE A 127 3.42 7.68 10.56
CA ILE A 127 2.82 8.30 9.37
C ILE A 127 1.29 8.34 9.47
N MET A 128 0.65 7.21 9.81
CA MET A 128 -0.81 7.16 9.95
C MET A 128 -1.31 8.15 11.00
N LYS A 129 -0.63 8.27 12.14
CA LYS A 129 -0.95 9.29 13.15
C LYS A 129 -0.79 10.71 12.63
N TRP A 130 0.20 10.97 11.77
CA TRP A 130 0.37 12.28 11.14
C TRP A 130 -0.79 12.60 10.19
N TYR A 131 -1.20 11.64 9.36
CA TYR A 131 -2.39 11.79 8.50
C TYR A 131 -3.70 11.97 9.30
N ASP A 132 -3.73 11.57 10.57
CA ASP A 132 -4.89 11.81 11.44
C ASP A 132 -4.95 13.23 12.03
N THR A 133 -3.87 14.01 11.94
CA THR A 133 -3.83 15.41 12.38
C THR A 133 -4.61 16.33 11.43
N ASP A 134 -5.11 17.46 11.93
CA ASP A 134 -5.85 18.43 11.09
C ASP A 134 -5.01 18.97 9.92
N PRO A 135 -3.72 19.35 10.10
CA PRO A 135 -2.88 19.73 8.98
C PRO A 135 -2.67 18.58 7.98
N GLY A 136 -2.46 17.35 8.47
CA GLY A 136 -2.27 16.18 7.62
C GLY A 136 -3.49 15.91 6.74
N LYS A 137 -4.69 15.92 7.33
CA LYS A 137 -5.95 15.76 6.58
C LYS A 137 -6.14 16.88 5.55
N LYS A 138 -5.84 18.13 5.93
CA LYS A 138 -6.01 19.27 5.02
C LYS A 138 -5.05 19.20 3.84
N ILE A 139 -3.80 18.79 4.07
CA ILE A 139 -2.82 18.57 3.01
C ILE A 139 -3.31 17.48 2.06
N VAL A 140 -3.71 16.31 2.56
CA VAL A 140 -4.21 15.22 1.72
C VAL A 140 -5.44 15.63 0.91
N GLU A 141 -6.39 16.35 1.52
CA GLU A 141 -7.57 16.88 0.82
C GLU A 141 -7.16 17.80 -0.35
N MET A 142 -6.17 18.68 -0.14
CA MET A 142 -5.67 19.58 -1.19
C MET A 142 -4.91 18.83 -2.28
N GLU A 143 -4.07 17.85 -1.93
CA GLU A 143 -3.32 17.03 -2.89
C GLU A 143 -4.27 16.21 -3.76
N VAL A 144 -5.26 15.56 -3.15
CA VAL A 144 -6.30 14.82 -3.86
C VAL A 144 -7.07 15.76 -4.79
N LYS A 145 -7.52 16.92 -4.30
CA LYS A 145 -8.22 17.91 -5.13
C LYS A 145 -7.36 18.43 -6.28
N ALA A 146 -6.05 18.60 -6.06
CA ALA A 146 -5.11 19.01 -7.09
C ALA A 146 -4.88 17.94 -8.17
N SER A 147 -5.12 16.67 -7.83
CA SER A 147 -4.91 15.52 -8.73
C SER A 147 -6.09 15.27 -9.66
N THR A 148 -7.24 15.89 -9.43
CA THR A 148 -8.38 15.80 -10.34
C THR A 148 -8.12 16.59 -11.63
N PRO A 149 -8.82 16.27 -12.74
CA PRO A 149 -8.71 17.05 -13.97
C PRO A 149 -9.00 18.55 -13.78
N GLU A 150 -9.99 18.89 -12.95
CA GLU A 150 -10.34 20.27 -12.63
C GLU A 150 -9.26 20.94 -11.78
N GLY A 151 -8.67 20.21 -10.83
CA GLY A 151 -7.54 20.68 -10.03
C GLY A 151 -6.32 20.99 -10.89
N ALA A 152 -5.96 20.07 -11.79
CA ALA A 152 -4.88 20.27 -12.74
C ALA A 152 -5.14 21.48 -13.66
N ALA A 153 -6.35 21.61 -14.20
CA ALA A 153 -6.74 22.77 -15.01
C ALA A 153 -6.68 24.08 -14.23
N ALA A 154 -7.10 24.09 -12.96
CA ALA A 154 -7.02 25.26 -12.10
C ALA A 154 -5.56 25.68 -11.82
N ILE A 155 -4.65 24.73 -11.60
CA ILE A 155 -3.22 24.99 -11.42
C ILE A 155 -2.62 25.62 -12.69
N ILE A 156 -2.94 25.07 -13.86
CA ILE A 156 -2.48 25.61 -15.16
C ILE A 156 -3.05 27.02 -15.38
N SER A 157 -4.33 27.23 -15.10
CA SER A 157 -4.96 28.55 -15.23
C SER A 157 -4.32 29.58 -14.30
N TYR A 158 -4.07 29.20 -13.04
CA TYR A 158 -3.42 30.06 -12.06
C TYR A 158 -1.98 30.41 -12.46
N SER A 159 -1.21 29.44 -12.95
CA SER A 159 0.16 29.70 -13.41
C SER A 159 0.21 30.65 -14.61
N TYR A 160 -0.76 30.55 -15.53
CA TYR A 160 -0.92 31.50 -16.62
C TYR A 160 -1.28 32.90 -16.12
N GLN A 161 -2.18 33.01 -15.14
CA GLN A 161 -2.53 34.30 -14.53
C GLN A 161 -1.33 34.97 -13.84
N LEU A 162 -0.46 34.19 -13.19
CA LEU A 162 0.77 34.71 -12.58
C LEU A 162 1.75 35.27 -13.62
N GLN A 163 1.75 34.76 -14.87
CA GLN A 163 2.57 35.32 -15.93
C GLN A 163 2.01 36.64 -16.45
N LEU A 164 0.69 36.74 -16.58
CA LEU A 164 0.01 37.95 -17.04
C LEU A 164 0.01 39.06 -15.98
N ASN A 165 -0.11 38.68 -14.71
CA ASN A 165 -0.14 39.57 -13.56
C ASN A 165 0.92 39.09 -12.56
N PRO A 166 2.20 39.40 -12.81
CA PRO A 166 3.26 39.00 -11.90
C PRO A 166 3.02 39.60 -10.51
N PRO A 167 3.45 38.91 -9.44
CA PRO A 167 3.42 39.48 -8.10
C PRO A 167 4.17 40.81 -8.05
N GLU A 168 3.76 41.71 -7.15
CA GLU A 168 4.44 42.99 -6.93
C GLU A 168 5.94 42.78 -6.67
N GLU A 169 6.77 43.71 -7.16
CA GLU A 169 8.24 43.66 -7.06
C GLU A 169 8.71 43.41 -5.63
N LYS A 170 8.09 44.08 -4.66
CA LYS A 170 8.37 43.89 -3.23
C LYS A 170 8.17 42.46 -2.74
N ARG A 171 7.19 41.73 -3.28
CA ARG A 171 6.99 40.31 -2.95
C ARG A 171 8.10 39.46 -3.57
N MET A 172 8.54 39.80 -4.77
CA MET A 172 9.66 39.11 -5.43
C MET A 172 10.99 39.33 -4.70
N GLU A 173 11.23 40.54 -4.19
CA GLU A 173 12.39 40.85 -3.34
C GLU A 173 12.45 39.96 -2.08
N LEU A 174 11.33 39.84 -1.36
CA LEU A 174 11.23 38.98 -0.18
C LEU A 174 11.47 37.48 -0.50
N VAL A 175 10.97 37.02 -1.64
CA VAL A 175 11.22 35.63 -2.09
C VAL A 175 12.71 35.43 -2.40
N ASN A 176 13.35 36.37 -3.07
CA ASN A 176 14.78 36.30 -3.36
C ASN A 176 15.63 36.33 -2.09
N GLU A 177 15.26 37.15 -1.10
CA GLU A 177 15.92 37.17 0.22
C GLU A 177 15.78 35.83 0.94
N LEU A 178 14.58 35.23 0.93
CA LEU A 178 14.35 33.89 1.50
C LEU A 178 15.20 32.82 0.82
N ILE A 179 15.29 32.83 -0.52
CA ILE A 179 16.12 31.89 -1.28
C ILE A 179 17.58 32.03 -0.89
N LEU A 180 18.11 33.27 -0.81
CA LEU A 180 19.46 33.55 -0.36
C LEU A 180 19.74 32.98 1.05
N ILE A 181 18.81 33.16 1.99
CA ILE A 181 18.94 32.60 3.35
C ILE A 181 19.00 31.07 3.30
N LEU A 182 18.13 30.43 2.54
CA LEU A 182 18.05 28.96 2.44
C LEU A 182 19.25 28.33 1.70
N GLU A 183 19.90 29.08 0.81
CA GLU A 183 21.11 28.64 0.12
C GLU A 183 22.37 28.82 0.96
N LEU A 184 22.39 29.81 1.87
CA LEU A 184 23.50 30.04 2.81
C LEU A 184 23.53 29.04 3.98
N ASP A 185 22.42 28.34 4.24
CA ASP A 185 22.28 27.33 5.31
C ASP A 185 22.65 25.90 4.85
N LYS A 186 23.19 25.75 3.64
CA LYS A 186 23.72 24.49 3.06
C LYS A 186 25.23 24.47 3.06
#